data_AF-A0A354EXX8-F1
#
_entry.id   AF-A0A354EXX8-F1
#
_cell.length_a   1.000
_cell.length_b   1.000
_cell.length_c   1.000
_cell.angle_alpha   90.00
_cell.angle_beta   90.00
_cell.angle_gamma   90.00
#
_symmetry.space_group_name_H-M   'P 1'
#
loop_
_entity.id
_entity.type
_entity.pdbx_description
1 polymer ?
#
loop_
_entity_poly.entity_id
_entity_poly.type
_entity_poly.pdbx_seq_one_letter_code
_entity_poly.pdbx_strand_id
1 'polypeptide(L)' 'YRQVFDYLNGDYNDITLCAKGTAATRQLAKRQLTWLRHWPGGYRFEAEDPAIVSNIIAAMAQYQMNSY' A
#
# COMPACT_ATOMS: atom_id res chain seq x y z
N TYR A 1 -5.86 13.70 5.13
CA TYR A 1 -6.33 14.70 6.11
C TYR A 1 -6.34 16.11 5.57
N ARG A 2 -5.26 16.60 4.91
CA ARG A 2 -5.23 17.95 4.35
C ARG A 2 -6.42 18.28 3.43
N GLN A 3 -6.83 17.31 2.62
CA GLN A 3 -7.95 17.51 1.72
C GLN A 3 -9.28 17.73 2.47
N VAL A 4 -9.48 17.05 3.59
CA VAL A 4 -10.70 17.21 4.41
C VAL A 4 -10.66 18.57 5.12
N PHE A 5 -9.48 19.01 5.58
CA PHE A 5 -9.32 20.31 6.23
C PHE A 5 -9.68 21.47 5.30
N ASP A 6 -9.18 21.48 4.06
CA ASP A 6 -9.48 22.54 3.09
C ASP A 6 -10.97 22.54 2.68
N TYR A 7 -11.63 21.36 2.64
CA TYR A 7 -13.09 21.27 2.46
C TYR A 7 -13.86 21.92 3.62
N LEU A 8 -13.44 21.64 4.86
CA LEU A 8 -14.07 22.24 6.05
C LEU A 8 -13.86 23.76 6.15
N ASN A 9 -12.79 24.27 5.54
CA ASN A 9 -12.55 25.72 5.40
C ASN A 9 -13.38 26.38 4.29
N GLY A 10 -14.13 25.60 3.50
CA GLY A 10 -14.96 26.11 2.41
C GLY A 10 -14.20 26.32 1.09
N ASP A 11 -12.96 25.87 0.98
CA ASP A 11 -12.12 26.11 -0.21
C ASP A 11 -12.59 25.34 -1.45
N TYR A 12 -13.38 24.27 -1.28
CA TYR A 12 -13.97 23.50 -2.38
C TYR A 12 -15.11 22.59 -1.92
N ASN A 13 -15.86 22.02 -2.88
CA ASN A 13 -17.00 21.13 -2.63
C ASN A 13 -16.61 19.66 -2.37
N ASP A 14 -17.60 18.87 -1.97
CA ASP A 14 -17.53 17.44 -1.68
C ASP A 14 -17.01 16.59 -2.85
N ILE A 15 -17.44 16.89 -4.08
CA ILE A 15 -16.96 16.21 -5.30
C ILE A 15 -15.44 16.42 -5.46
N THR A 16 -14.99 17.66 -5.26
CA THR A 16 -13.56 18.01 -5.34
C THR A 16 -12.75 17.38 -4.23
N LEU A 17 -13.32 17.27 -3.01
CA LEU A 17 -12.72 16.55 -1.89
C LEU A 17 -12.46 15.07 -2.26
N CYS A 18 -13.48 14.37 -2.77
CA CYS A 18 -13.38 12.96 -3.15
C CYS A 18 -12.33 12.73 -4.25
N ALA A 19 -12.33 13.58 -5.27
CA ALA A 19 -11.36 13.51 -6.36
C ALA A 19 -9.92 13.73 -5.86
N LYS A 20 -9.69 14.78 -5.06
CA LYS A 20 -8.36 15.10 -4.49
C LYS A 20 -7.89 14.02 -3.51
N GLY A 21 -8.77 13.51 -2.66
CA GLY A 21 -8.46 12.42 -1.73
C GLY A 21 -8.04 11.15 -2.47
N THR A 22 -8.81 10.76 -3.48
CA THR A 22 -8.50 9.59 -4.32
C THR A 22 -7.15 9.76 -5.04
N ALA A 23 -6.90 10.93 -5.61
CA ALA A 23 -5.62 11.23 -6.27
C ALA A 23 -4.43 11.15 -5.29
N ALA A 24 -4.58 11.70 -4.08
CA ALA A 24 -3.54 11.65 -3.05
C ALA A 24 -3.22 10.20 -2.63
N THR A 25 -4.23 9.36 -2.41
CA THR A 25 -4.04 7.96 -2.03
C THR A 25 -3.37 7.15 -3.16
N ARG A 26 -3.75 7.38 -4.42
CA ARG A 26 -3.06 6.75 -5.58
C ARG A 26 -1.60 7.16 -5.67
N GLN A 27 -1.30 8.45 -5.46
CA GLN A 27 0.08 8.93 -5.47
C GLN A 27 0.92 8.33 -4.33
N LEU A 28 0.33 8.18 -3.13
CA LEU A 28 0.96 7.50 -2.02
C LEU A 28 1.28 6.04 -2.36
N ALA A 29 0.29 5.29 -2.86
CA ALA A 29 0.46 3.89 -3.27
C ALA A 29 1.53 3.76 -4.36
N LYS A 30 1.51 4.63 -5.39
CA LYS A 30 2.53 4.66 -6.45
C LYS A 30 3.94 4.84 -5.87
N ARG A 31 4.11 5.76 -4.92
CA ARG A 31 5.41 5.96 -4.25
C ARG A 31 5.83 4.72 -3.47
N GLN A 32 4.95 4.15 -2.65
CA GLN A 32 5.22 2.92 -1.91
C GLN A 32 5.66 1.78 -2.84
N LEU A 33 4.94 1.55 -3.94
CA LEU A 33 5.31 0.54 -4.95
C LEU A 33 6.63 0.85 -5.64
N THR A 34 6.95 2.12 -5.88
CA THR A 34 8.24 2.53 -6.48
C THR A 34 9.40 2.16 -5.56
N TRP A 35 9.25 2.37 -4.25
CA TRP A 35 10.23 1.95 -3.25
C TRP A 35 10.36 0.42 -3.19
N LEU A 36 9.23 -0.30 -3.09
CA LEU A 36 9.21 -1.76 -3.01
C LEU A 36 9.82 -2.43 -4.24
N ARG A 37 9.70 -1.83 -5.43
CA ARG A 37 10.30 -2.37 -6.67
C ARG A 37 11.82 -2.46 -6.59
N HIS A 38 12.47 -1.58 -5.84
CA HIS A 38 13.92 -1.52 -5.69
C HIS A 38 14.41 -2.12 -4.36
N TRP A 39 13.52 -2.77 -3.60
CA TRP A 39 13.89 -3.41 -2.34
C TRP A 39 14.52 -4.79 -2.58
N PRO A 40 15.82 -5.00 -2.28
CA PRO A 40 16.48 -6.28 -2.49
C PRO A 40 16.03 -7.30 -1.43
N GLY A 41 15.80 -8.55 -1.84
CA GLY A 41 15.45 -9.65 -0.91
C GLY A 41 14.03 -9.62 -0.34
N GLY A 42 13.12 -8.84 -0.92
CA GLY A 42 11.71 -8.85 -0.54
C GLY A 42 10.93 -10.01 -1.15
N TYR A 43 10.11 -10.68 -0.34
CA TYR A 43 9.12 -11.66 -0.82
C TYR A 43 7.86 -10.91 -1.30
N ARG A 44 7.33 -11.30 -2.46
CA ARG A 44 6.08 -10.73 -3.01
C ARG A 44 4.95 -11.73 -2.86
N PHE A 45 3.81 -11.24 -2.41
CA PHE A 45 2.58 -12.00 -2.25
C PHE A 45 1.44 -11.26 -2.95
N GLU A 46 0.56 -12.00 -3.61
CA GLU A 46 -0.62 -11.45 -4.27
C GLU A 46 -1.75 -11.29 -3.26
N ALA A 47 -2.26 -10.06 -3.08
CA ALA A 47 -3.24 -9.75 -2.03
C ALA A 47 -4.59 -10.45 -2.20
N GLU A 48 -4.91 -10.86 -3.44
CA GLU A 48 -6.18 -11.51 -3.79
C GLU A 48 -6.10 -13.05 -3.69
N ASP A 49 -4.92 -13.60 -3.39
CA ASP A 49 -4.74 -15.05 -3.24
C ASP A 49 -5.43 -15.55 -1.95
N PRO A 50 -6.45 -16.42 -2.04
CA PRO A 50 -7.10 -16.98 -0.86
C PRO A 50 -6.14 -17.79 0.03
N ALA A 51 -5.04 -18.31 -0.53
CA ALA A 51 -4.02 -19.07 0.18
C ALA A 51 -2.87 -18.19 0.71
N ILE A 52 -2.96 -16.86 0.63
CA ILE A 52 -1.87 -15.93 1.00
C ILE A 52 -1.29 -16.20 2.39
N VAL A 53 -2.13 -16.50 3.39
CA VAL A 53 -1.68 -16.77 4.76
C VAL A 53 -0.79 -18.01 4.80
N SER A 54 -1.20 -19.08 4.12
CA SER A 54 -0.41 -20.32 4.03
C SER A 54 0.92 -20.08 3.32
N ASN A 55 0.91 -19.30 2.23
CA ASN A 55 2.10 -18.96 1.45
C ASN A 55 3.09 -18.12 2.27
N ILE A 56 2.60 -17.19 3.08
CA ILE A 56 3.44 -16.40 4.00
C ILE A 56 4.09 -17.30 5.05
N ILE A 57 3.32 -18.19 5.69
CA ILE A 57 3.83 -19.11 6.71
C ILE A 57 4.92 -20.01 6.12
N ALA A 58 4.68 -20.57 4.93
CA ALA A 58 5.65 -21.41 4.23
C ALA A 58 6.94 -20.64 3.90
N ALA A 59 6.83 -19.41 3.41
CA ALA A 59 7.99 -18.56 3.12
C ALA A 59 8.80 -18.23 4.38
N MET A 60 8.14 -17.98 5.51
CA MET A 60 8.81 -17.74 6.80
C MET A 60 9.58 -18.99 7.28
N ALA A 61 9.00 -20.17 7.15
CA ALA A 61 9.65 -21.42 7.53
C ALA A 61 10.90 -21.72 6.68
N GLN A 62 10.84 -21.48 5.37
CA GLN A 62 11.99 -21.62 4.47
C GLN A 62 13.13 -20.65 4.83
N TYR A 63 12.79 -19.41 5.19
CA TYR A 63 13.79 -18.44 5.63
C TYR A 63 14.50 -18.87 6.92
N GLN A 64 13.75 -19.43 7.88
CA GLN A 64 14.34 -19.95 9.12
C GLN A 64 15.25 -21.17 8.88
N MET A 65 14.92 -22.06 7.93
CA MET A 65 15.78 -23.21 7.58
C MET A 65 17.07 -22.81 6.87
N ASN A 66 17.05 -21.77 6.03
CA ASN A 66 18.24 -21.28 5.32
C ASN A 66 19.15 -20.38 6.16
N SER A 67 18.76 -20.06 7.40
CA SER A 67 19.50 -19.21 8.33
C SER A 67 20.39 -19.99 9.32
N TYR A 68 20.52 -21.31 9.15
CA TYR A 68 21.44 -22.19 9.88
C TYR A 68 22.42 -22.84 8.90
#